data_AF-A0A9D6LB36-F1
#
_entry.id   AF-A0A9D6LB36-F1
#
_cell.length_a   1.000
_cell.length_b   1.000
_cell.length_c   1.000
_cell.angle_alpha   90.00
_cell.angle_beta   90.00
_cell.angle_gamma   90.00
#
_symmetry.space_group_name_H-M   'P 1'
#
loop_
_entity.id
_entity.type
_entity.pdbx_description
1 polymer ?
#
loop_
_entity_poly.entity_id
_entity_poly.type
_entity_poly.pdbx_seq_one_letter_code
_entity_poly.pdbx_strand_id
1 'polypeptide(L)'
;DERKFAVHDPLPSNACYGDEGAANHARFADAHGAAGVELFIHGRRAFGAAGQAEPRRFAARQTLEASQAVARLHGLRDSATVHAQQNPEAIDAGAFHNDVVSVGNLDLLFYHEQAFADEKALLGELQAKFTKLSDRPLRALRVSAADVPLEDAVKSYLFNSQLLRLPDGKTLLLAPIECEENARVRAYLEGHVGKGSGLDRLEVVDLRESMQNGGGPACLRLRVALTDAELAAVNPGVLLDEAKLAELEGWVGRHYRDRLEAGELCDPKLVEEVETALDELTKILTLGSIYPFQS
;
A
#
# COMPACT_ATOMS: atom_id res chain seq x y z
N ASP A 1 2.46 22.76 6.33
CA ASP A 1 2.22 23.98 5.52
C ASP A 1 0.93 23.82 4.72
N GLU A 2 -0.15 24.49 5.13
CA GLU A 2 -1.48 24.39 4.49
C GLU A 2 -1.49 24.93 3.04
N ARG A 3 -0.46 25.68 2.63
CA ARG A 3 -0.33 26.16 1.24
C ARG A 3 0.17 25.06 0.30
N LYS A 4 0.68 23.95 0.85
CA LYS A 4 1.27 22.81 0.14
C LYS A 4 0.47 21.53 0.33
N PHE A 5 -0.10 21.34 1.52
CA PHE A 5 -0.81 20.13 1.89
C PHE A 5 -2.25 20.45 2.29
N ALA A 6 -3.20 19.75 1.69
CA ALA A 6 -4.58 19.71 2.14
C ALA A 6 -4.86 18.31 2.72
N VAL A 7 -5.17 18.24 4.00
CA VAL A 7 -5.60 17.01 4.69
C VAL A 7 -7.11 17.09 4.82
N HIS A 8 -7.81 16.09 4.30
CA HIS A 8 -9.26 16.01 4.38
C HIS A 8 -9.67 15.09 5.52
N ASP A 9 -10.79 15.39 6.17
CA ASP A 9 -11.41 14.50 7.14
C ASP A 9 -11.77 13.16 6.49
N PRO A 10 -11.76 12.05 7.27
CA PRO A 10 -12.22 10.76 6.77
C PRO A 10 -13.67 10.82 6.30
N LEU A 11 -14.02 9.93 5.37
CA LEU A 11 -15.41 9.77 4.93
C LEU A 11 -16.33 9.34 6.10
N PRO A 12 -17.64 9.55 6.00
CA PRO A 12 -18.60 9.15 7.04
C PRO A 12 -18.45 7.66 7.41
N SER A 13 -18.31 7.37 8.70
CA SER A 13 -18.06 6.01 9.22
C SER A 13 -19.30 5.11 9.13
N ASN A 14 -19.60 4.62 7.92
CA ASN A 14 -20.67 3.67 7.66
C ASN A 14 -20.31 2.71 6.52
N ALA A 15 -21.06 1.62 6.40
CA ALA A 15 -20.80 0.58 5.40
C ALA A 15 -20.96 1.05 3.94
N CYS A 16 -21.63 2.17 3.68
CA CYS A 16 -21.76 2.69 2.31
C CYS A 16 -20.49 3.43 1.84
N TYR A 17 -19.64 3.86 2.76
CA TYR A 17 -18.39 4.57 2.47
C TYR A 17 -17.18 3.88 3.11
N GLY A 18 -17.17 2.55 3.08
CA GLY A 18 -16.01 1.77 3.51
C GLY A 18 -14.78 2.12 2.67
N ASP A 19 -13.73 2.60 3.33
CA ASP A 19 -12.50 3.13 2.74
C ASP A 19 -11.28 2.67 3.55
N GLU A 20 -10.37 1.97 2.89
CA GLU A 20 -9.10 1.47 3.44
C GLU A 20 -7.91 2.20 2.78
N GLY A 21 -8.18 3.30 2.06
CA GLY A 21 -7.17 4.24 1.59
C GLY A 21 -6.16 3.65 0.61
N ALA A 22 -4.88 3.95 0.86
CA ALA A 22 -3.80 3.72 -0.11
C ALA A 22 -3.54 2.23 -0.44
N ALA A 23 -3.99 1.30 0.40
CA ALA A 23 -3.90 -0.14 0.14
C ALA A 23 -4.72 -0.57 -1.09
N ASN A 24 -5.72 0.23 -1.47
CA ASN A 24 -6.55 0.03 -2.66
C ASN A 24 -6.26 1.04 -3.78
N HIS A 25 -5.10 1.71 -3.72
CA HIS A 25 -4.71 2.76 -4.66
C HIS A 25 -3.37 2.49 -5.33
N ALA A 26 -3.28 2.77 -6.62
CA ALA A 26 -2.02 2.80 -7.37
C ALA A 26 -1.97 4.02 -8.29
N ARG A 27 -0.75 4.47 -8.58
CA ARG A 27 -0.50 5.63 -9.44
C ARG A 27 0.49 5.28 -10.54
N PHE A 28 0.16 5.64 -11.77
CA PHE A 28 0.99 5.38 -12.94
C PHE A 28 1.42 6.67 -13.63
N ALA A 29 2.72 6.87 -13.84
CA ALA A 29 3.27 8.07 -14.44
C ALA A 29 4.66 7.80 -15.06
N ASP A 30 5.10 8.70 -15.95
CA ASP A 30 6.45 8.68 -16.52
C ASP A 30 7.56 8.91 -15.50
N ALA A 31 7.26 9.73 -14.50
CA ALA A 31 8.11 10.10 -13.37
C ALA A 31 7.20 10.48 -12.19
N HIS A 32 7.73 10.42 -10.95
CA HIS A 32 6.92 10.73 -9.77
C HIS A 32 6.34 12.15 -9.78
N GLY A 33 7.09 13.13 -10.30
CA GLY A 33 6.64 14.52 -10.45
C GLY A 33 5.81 14.82 -11.70
N ALA A 34 5.64 13.85 -12.61
CA ALA A 34 4.81 14.04 -13.81
C ALA A 34 3.32 13.80 -13.49
N ALA A 35 2.43 14.32 -14.34
CA ALA A 35 1.01 13.93 -14.28
C ALA A 35 0.85 12.42 -14.47
N GLY A 36 -0.05 11.81 -13.71
CA GLY A 36 -0.26 10.36 -13.71
C GLY A 36 -1.72 9.98 -13.83
N VAL A 37 -1.95 8.68 -14.03
CA VAL A 37 -3.26 8.03 -13.94
C VAL A 37 -3.37 7.36 -12.58
N GLU A 38 -4.42 7.71 -11.84
CA GLU A 38 -4.74 7.14 -10.53
C GLU A 38 -5.68 5.94 -10.73
N LEU A 39 -5.40 4.82 -10.05
CA LEU A 39 -6.19 3.60 -10.07
C LEU A 39 -6.74 3.34 -8.67
N PHE A 40 -8.05 3.30 -8.56
CA PHE A 40 -8.75 2.91 -7.34
C PHE A 40 -9.41 1.55 -7.54
N ILE A 41 -9.10 0.62 -6.65
CA ILE A 41 -9.69 -0.71 -6.63
C ILE A 41 -10.76 -0.76 -5.55
N HIS A 42 -11.88 -1.42 -5.80
CA HIS A 42 -12.94 -1.61 -4.80
C HIS A 42 -13.42 -3.07 -4.79
N GLY A 43 -13.93 -3.56 -3.67
CA GLY A 43 -14.43 -4.92 -3.58
C GLY A 43 -15.93 -5.04 -3.90
N ARG A 44 -16.70 -3.97 -3.64
CA ARG A 44 -18.15 -3.94 -3.82
C ARG A 44 -18.68 -2.55 -4.16
N ARG A 45 -19.99 -2.45 -4.40
CA ARG A 45 -20.74 -1.19 -4.52
C ARG A 45 -21.75 -1.08 -3.40
N ALA A 46 -21.90 0.10 -2.83
CA ALA A 46 -22.91 0.38 -1.81
C ALA A 46 -24.29 0.65 -2.44
N PHE A 47 -24.32 1.23 -3.64
CA PHE A 47 -25.56 1.58 -4.33
C PHE A 47 -25.59 1.00 -5.77
N GLY A 48 -26.79 0.67 -6.26
CA GLY A 48 -27.01 0.20 -7.62
C GLY A 48 -27.65 -1.18 -7.72
N ALA A 49 -27.98 -1.60 -8.95
CA ALA A 49 -28.64 -2.87 -9.21
C ALA A 49 -27.71 -4.07 -8.94
N ALA A 50 -28.23 -5.09 -8.27
CA ALA A 50 -27.57 -6.37 -8.07
C ALA A 50 -27.16 -6.96 -9.43
N GLY A 51 -25.86 -7.25 -9.59
CA GLY A 51 -25.34 -7.79 -10.86
C GLY A 51 -23.83 -7.95 -10.92
N GLN A 52 -23.06 -7.20 -10.12
CA GLN A 52 -21.64 -7.50 -9.91
C GLN A 52 -21.50 -8.58 -8.84
N ALA A 53 -20.64 -9.57 -9.11
CA ALA A 53 -20.32 -10.57 -8.11
C ALA A 53 -19.57 -9.89 -6.96
N GLU A 54 -19.94 -10.23 -5.73
CA GLU A 54 -19.29 -9.78 -4.50
C GLU A 54 -18.71 -11.01 -3.76
N PRO A 55 -17.69 -10.81 -2.91
CA PRO A 55 -17.13 -11.91 -2.13
C PRO A 55 -18.18 -12.51 -1.20
N ARG A 56 -18.11 -13.83 -0.99
CA ARG A 56 -19.11 -14.61 -0.26
C ARG A 56 -18.64 -15.01 1.14
N ARG A 57 -17.33 -15.08 1.37
CA ARG A 57 -16.70 -15.55 2.60
C ARG A 57 -16.13 -14.38 3.41
N PHE A 58 -15.38 -13.49 2.77
CA PHE A 58 -14.77 -12.33 3.43
C PHE A 58 -15.43 -11.03 2.98
N ALA A 59 -15.53 -10.06 3.88
CA ALA A 59 -16.19 -8.80 3.57
C ALA A 59 -15.33 -7.92 2.65
N ALA A 60 -15.92 -7.40 1.58
CA ALA A 60 -15.31 -6.32 0.80
C ALA A 60 -15.32 -5.01 1.62
N ARG A 61 -14.12 -4.59 2.06
CA ARG A 61 -13.94 -3.41 2.92
C ARG A 61 -14.06 -2.10 2.14
N GLN A 62 -13.51 -2.06 0.93
CA GLN A 62 -13.55 -0.89 0.05
C GLN A 62 -14.81 -0.86 -0.82
N THR A 63 -15.47 0.29 -0.84
CA THR A 63 -16.61 0.59 -1.71
C THR A 63 -16.21 1.47 -2.89
N LEU A 64 -16.87 1.32 -4.04
CA LEU A 64 -16.69 2.23 -5.18
C LEU A 64 -17.02 3.67 -4.78
N GLU A 65 -18.06 3.86 -3.99
CA GLU A 65 -18.57 5.15 -3.53
C GLU A 65 -17.52 5.91 -2.71
N ALA A 66 -16.83 5.21 -1.81
CA ALA A 66 -15.69 5.75 -1.09
C ALA A 66 -14.57 6.17 -2.06
N SER A 67 -14.16 5.27 -2.95
CA SER A 67 -13.10 5.56 -3.92
C SER A 67 -13.40 6.77 -4.80
N GLN A 68 -14.66 6.93 -5.23
CA GLN A 68 -15.10 8.10 -5.99
C GLN A 68 -15.17 9.37 -5.13
N ALA A 69 -15.57 9.26 -3.86
CA ALA A 69 -15.58 10.40 -2.94
C ALA A 69 -14.17 10.90 -2.64
N VAL A 70 -13.22 10.01 -2.37
CA VAL A 70 -11.80 10.31 -2.22
C VAL A 70 -11.27 10.99 -3.49
N ALA A 71 -11.52 10.43 -4.67
CA ALA A 71 -11.06 11.05 -5.92
C ALA A 71 -11.56 12.50 -6.08
N ARG A 72 -12.81 12.79 -5.67
CA ARG A 72 -13.36 14.16 -5.67
C ARG A 72 -12.71 15.06 -4.62
N LEU A 73 -12.53 14.57 -3.38
CA LEU A 73 -11.86 15.33 -2.32
C LEU A 73 -10.46 15.77 -2.74
N HIS A 74 -9.72 14.88 -3.38
CA HIS A 74 -8.38 15.14 -3.89
C HIS A 74 -8.34 15.90 -5.24
N GLY A 75 -9.49 16.31 -5.78
CA GLY A 75 -9.56 17.08 -7.03
C GLY A 75 -9.03 16.35 -8.27
N LEU A 76 -9.10 15.02 -8.27
CA LEU A 76 -8.61 14.20 -9.37
C LEU A 76 -9.48 14.36 -10.62
N ARG A 77 -8.86 14.28 -11.80
CA ARG A 77 -9.56 14.42 -13.09
C ARG A 77 -10.08 13.06 -13.54
N ASP A 78 -11.35 12.96 -13.92
CA ASP A 78 -11.95 11.74 -14.49
C ASP A 78 -11.17 11.16 -15.68
N SER A 79 -10.55 12.04 -16.48
CA SER A 79 -9.71 11.65 -17.62
C SER A 79 -8.41 10.94 -17.22
N ALA A 80 -8.05 10.96 -15.95
CA ALA A 80 -6.84 10.41 -15.35
C ALA A 80 -7.13 9.59 -14.08
N THR A 81 -8.36 9.11 -13.90
CA THR A 81 -8.75 8.28 -12.75
C THR A 81 -9.49 7.04 -13.24
N VAL A 82 -9.06 5.85 -12.85
CA VAL A 82 -9.68 4.57 -13.19
C VAL A 82 -10.24 3.94 -11.92
N HIS A 83 -11.46 3.39 -12.01
CA HIS A 83 -12.06 2.61 -10.94
C HIS A 83 -12.31 1.19 -11.44
N ALA A 84 -11.84 0.18 -10.70
CA ALA A 84 -12.08 -1.20 -11.06
C ALA A 84 -12.40 -2.07 -9.84
N GLN A 85 -13.14 -3.15 -10.10
CA GLN A 85 -13.48 -4.10 -9.05
C GLN A 85 -12.38 -5.15 -8.90
N GLN A 86 -11.95 -5.39 -7.67
CA GLN A 86 -11.12 -6.54 -7.32
C GLN A 86 -11.90 -7.82 -7.59
N ASN A 87 -11.22 -8.89 -7.98
CA ASN A 87 -11.88 -10.18 -8.13
C ASN A 87 -12.43 -10.67 -6.77
N PRO A 88 -13.75 -10.96 -6.66
CA PRO A 88 -14.34 -11.51 -5.45
C PRO A 88 -13.66 -12.79 -4.95
N GLU A 89 -13.17 -13.64 -5.85
CA GLU A 89 -12.48 -14.87 -5.49
C GLU A 89 -11.14 -14.59 -4.80
N ALA A 90 -10.45 -13.52 -5.17
CA ALA A 90 -9.22 -13.10 -4.51
C ALA A 90 -9.48 -12.58 -3.11
N ILE A 91 -10.54 -11.80 -2.92
CA ILE A 91 -10.96 -11.36 -1.59
C ILE A 91 -11.30 -12.58 -0.73
N ASP A 92 -12.06 -13.54 -1.25
CA ASP A 92 -12.43 -14.78 -0.55
C ASP A 92 -11.23 -15.71 -0.28
N ALA A 93 -10.13 -15.57 -1.03
CA ALA A 93 -8.85 -16.23 -0.78
C ALA A 93 -7.99 -15.53 0.28
N GLY A 94 -8.39 -14.35 0.76
CA GLY A 94 -7.70 -13.60 1.82
C GLY A 94 -7.07 -12.29 1.36
N ALA A 95 -7.22 -11.88 0.10
CA ALA A 95 -6.75 -10.58 -0.39
C ALA A 95 -7.72 -9.45 0.01
N PHE A 96 -7.76 -9.11 1.30
CA PHE A 96 -8.66 -8.10 1.85
C PHE A 96 -8.39 -6.67 1.35
N HIS A 97 -7.19 -6.42 0.81
CA HIS A 97 -6.81 -5.20 0.09
C HIS A 97 -6.18 -5.55 -1.27
N ASN A 98 -6.19 -4.60 -2.21
CA ASN A 98 -5.59 -4.76 -3.52
C ASN A 98 -4.08 -5.00 -3.46
N ASP A 99 -3.38 -4.34 -2.52
CA ASP A 99 -1.93 -4.51 -2.33
C ASP A 99 -1.49 -5.90 -1.85
N VAL A 100 -2.43 -6.84 -1.65
CA VAL A 100 -2.13 -8.26 -1.45
C VAL A 100 -2.05 -9.04 -2.78
N VAL A 101 -2.62 -8.50 -3.87
CA VAL A 101 -2.67 -9.15 -5.21
C VAL A 101 -2.15 -8.29 -6.35
N SER A 102 -1.84 -7.01 -6.10
CA SER A 102 -1.30 -6.09 -7.10
C SER A 102 -0.53 -4.92 -6.49
N VAL A 103 0.58 -4.55 -7.12
CA VAL A 103 1.32 -3.32 -6.82
C VAL A 103 1.74 -2.62 -8.11
N GLY A 104 1.56 -1.30 -8.16
CA GLY A 104 1.97 -0.46 -9.28
C GLY A 104 3.04 0.54 -8.90
N ASN A 105 3.99 0.81 -9.79
CA ASN A 105 4.95 1.91 -9.66
C ASN A 105 5.34 2.46 -11.03
N LEU A 106 5.22 3.79 -11.21
CA LEU A 106 5.52 4.48 -12.46
C LEU A 106 4.76 3.86 -13.64
N ASP A 107 5.46 3.21 -14.56
CA ASP A 107 4.89 2.60 -15.76
C ASP A 107 4.64 1.09 -15.60
N LEU A 108 4.89 0.50 -14.43
CA LEU A 108 4.78 -0.94 -14.19
C LEU A 108 3.62 -1.27 -13.24
N LEU A 109 2.74 -2.17 -13.68
CA LEU A 109 1.72 -2.84 -12.87
C LEU A 109 2.12 -4.30 -12.69
N PHE A 110 2.48 -4.70 -11.47
CA PHE A 110 2.77 -6.09 -11.11
C PHE A 110 1.56 -6.69 -10.37
N TYR A 111 0.98 -7.78 -10.87
CA TYR A 111 -0.30 -8.29 -10.36
C TYR A 111 -0.52 -9.77 -10.64
N HIS A 112 -1.35 -10.40 -9.81
CA HIS A 112 -1.82 -11.77 -10.03
C HIS A 112 -2.93 -11.80 -11.09
N GLU A 113 -2.99 -12.86 -11.91
CA GLU A 113 -4.01 -12.97 -12.96
C GLU A 113 -5.46 -12.95 -12.44
N GLN A 114 -5.66 -13.37 -11.20
CA GLN A 114 -6.95 -13.31 -10.51
C GLN A 114 -7.14 -12.03 -9.69
N ALA A 115 -6.35 -10.96 -9.87
CA ALA A 115 -6.47 -9.74 -9.05
C ALA A 115 -7.77 -8.97 -9.32
N PHE A 116 -8.23 -8.93 -10.57
CA PHE A 116 -9.31 -8.04 -11.01
C PHE A 116 -10.49 -8.81 -11.60
N ALA A 117 -11.71 -8.31 -11.39
CA ALA A 117 -12.93 -8.96 -11.89
C ALA A 117 -13.04 -8.91 -13.42
N ASP A 118 -12.57 -7.82 -14.04
CA ASP A 118 -12.45 -7.66 -15.50
C ASP A 118 -11.08 -7.08 -15.85
N GLU A 119 -10.07 -7.96 -15.90
CA GLU A 119 -8.69 -7.63 -16.24
C GLU A 119 -8.59 -6.88 -17.57
N LYS A 120 -9.33 -7.32 -18.59
CA LYS A 120 -9.24 -6.76 -19.93
C LYS A 120 -9.79 -5.33 -19.98
N ALA A 121 -10.94 -5.08 -19.36
CA ALA A 121 -11.51 -3.75 -19.30
C ALA A 121 -10.62 -2.79 -18.51
N LEU A 122 -10.11 -3.22 -17.34
CA LEU A 122 -9.20 -2.43 -16.52
C LEU A 122 -7.94 -2.05 -17.31
N LEU A 123 -7.22 -3.03 -17.87
CA LEU A 123 -5.98 -2.75 -18.60
C LEU A 123 -6.23 -1.89 -19.83
N GLY A 124 -7.34 -2.09 -20.53
CA GLY A 124 -7.73 -1.28 -21.68
C GLY A 124 -7.96 0.19 -21.31
N GLU A 125 -8.72 0.45 -20.24
CA GLU A 125 -8.97 1.82 -19.77
C GLU A 125 -7.70 2.48 -19.23
N LEU A 126 -6.92 1.75 -18.43
CA LEU A 126 -5.69 2.24 -17.84
C LEU A 126 -4.67 2.60 -18.93
N GLN A 127 -4.47 1.72 -19.92
CA GLN A 127 -3.61 1.98 -21.07
C GLN A 127 -4.10 3.20 -21.87
N ALA A 128 -5.41 3.30 -22.14
CA ALA A 128 -5.97 4.40 -22.93
C ALA A 128 -5.89 5.76 -22.23
N LYS A 129 -5.95 5.81 -20.89
CA LYS A 129 -5.72 7.05 -20.13
C LYS A 129 -4.23 7.36 -19.99
N PHE A 130 -3.39 6.34 -19.80
CA PHE A 130 -1.95 6.51 -19.65
C PHE A 130 -1.29 7.06 -20.92
N THR A 131 -1.67 6.56 -22.11
CA THR A 131 -1.12 7.03 -23.39
C THR A 131 -1.52 8.46 -23.77
N LYS A 132 -2.49 9.06 -23.07
CA LYS A 132 -2.80 10.50 -23.21
C LYS A 132 -1.84 11.39 -22.42
N LEU A 133 -1.12 10.83 -21.45
CA LEU A 133 -0.19 11.53 -20.56
C LEU A 133 1.26 11.12 -20.77
N SER A 134 1.50 9.98 -21.41
CA SER A 134 2.82 9.39 -21.62
C SER A 134 2.97 8.86 -23.05
N ASP A 135 4.17 9.03 -23.62
CA ASP A 135 4.57 8.40 -24.88
C ASP A 135 5.00 6.93 -24.69
N ARG A 136 5.13 6.49 -23.44
CA ARG A 136 5.49 5.10 -23.10
C ARG A 136 4.22 4.28 -22.85
N PRO A 137 4.23 2.98 -23.17
CA PRO A 137 3.12 2.11 -22.80
C PRO A 137 3.19 1.80 -21.30
N LEU A 138 2.02 1.57 -20.70
CA LEU A 138 1.96 0.90 -19.41
C LEU A 138 2.45 -0.55 -19.59
N ARG A 139 3.30 -1.01 -18.69
CA ARG A 139 3.79 -2.39 -18.65
C ARG A 139 3.00 -3.17 -17.61
N ALA A 140 2.28 -4.19 -18.06
CA ALA A 140 1.56 -5.12 -17.21
C ALA A 140 2.40 -6.39 -17.01
N LEU A 141 2.91 -6.62 -15.81
CA LEU A 141 3.59 -7.84 -15.40
C LEU A 141 2.59 -8.74 -14.65
N ARG A 142 1.97 -9.63 -15.42
CA ARG A 142 0.96 -10.59 -14.95
C ARG A 142 1.63 -11.86 -14.44
N VAL A 143 1.25 -12.32 -13.24
CA VAL A 143 1.63 -13.63 -12.70
C VAL A 143 0.50 -14.62 -12.90
N SER A 144 0.78 -15.76 -13.55
CA SER A 144 -0.22 -16.81 -13.75
C SER A 144 -0.40 -17.66 -12.49
N ALA A 145 -1.59 -18.20 -12.27
CA ALA A 145 -1.86 -19.16 -11.18
C ALA A 145 -1.15 -20.51 -11.40
N ALA A 146 -0.70 -20.77 -12.64
CA ALA A 146 0.15 -21.92 -12.94
C ALA A 146 1.56 -21.75 -12.34
N ASP A 147 2.12 -20.53 -12.40
CA ASP A 147 3.43 -20.22 -11.82
C ASP A 147 3.33 -20.03 -10.30
N VAL A 148 2.40 -19.18 -9.85
CA VAL A 148 2.16 -18.88 -8.43
C VAL A 148 0.65 -18.92 -8.18
N PRO A 149 0.11 -20.01 -7.59
CA PRO A 149 -1.29 -20.06 -7.19
C PRO A 149 -1.68 -18.88 -6.29
N LEU A 150 -2.93 -18.45 -6.36
CA LEU A 150 -3.44 -17.32 -5.58
C LEU A 150 -3.22 -17.48 -4.07
N GLU A 151 -3.39 -18.69 -3.55
CA GLU A 151 -3.14 -18.99 -2.14
C GLU A 151 -1.67 -18.76 -1.75
N ASP A 152 -0.72 -19.13 -2.62
CA ASP A 152 0.70 -18.89 -2.39
C ASP A 152 1.03 -17.40 -2.49
N ALA A 153 0.43 -16.67 -3.44
CA ALA A 153 0.57 -15.23 -3.55
C ALA A 153 0.07 -14.49 -2.29
N VAL A 154 -1.10 -14.86 -1.79
CA VAL A 154 -1.69 -14.27 -0.57
C VAL A 154 -0.87 -14.63 0.67
N LYS A 155 -0.45 -15.89 0.83
CA LYS A 155 0.32 -16.32 2.02
C LYS A 155 1.73 -15.74 2.06
N SER A 156 2.38 -15.61 0.91
CA SER A 156 3.74 -15.08 0.81
C SER A 156 3.81 -13.55 0.80
N TYR A 157 2.66 -12.87 0.65
CA TYR A 157 2.60 -11.42 0.50
C TYR A 157 3.41 -10.90 -0.70
N LEU A 158 3.55 -11.70 -1.77
CA LEU A 158 4.32 -11.35 -2.96
C LEU A 158 3.98 -9.97 -3.51
N PHE A 159 2.69 -9.64 -3.61
CA PHE A 159 2.27 -8.34 -4.13
C PHE A 159 2.22 -7.24 -3.07
N ASN A 160 2.33 -7.58 -1.79
CA ASN A 160 2.55 -6.62 -0.72
C ASN A 160 4.03 -6.23 -0.59
N SER A 161 4.81 -6.49 -1.64
CA SER A 161 6.16 -5.96 -1.82
C SER A 161 6.14 -4.48 -2.18
N GLN A 162 7.27 -3.80 -2.03
CA GLN A 162 7.48 -2.48 -2.63
C GLN A 162 8.13 -2.61 -4.01
N LEU A 163 7.62 -1.84 -4.98
CA LEU A 163 8.32 -1.57 -6.24
C LEU A 163 9.00 -0.21 -6.14
N LEU A 164 10.33 -0.20 -6.19
CA LEU A 164 11.15 1.00 -6.04
C LEU A 164 11.95 1.27 -7.32
N ARG A 165 11.94 2.51 -7.81
CA ARG A 165 12.81 2.93 -8.91
C ARG A 165 14.13 3.44 -8.32
N LEU A 166 15.23 2.78 -8.67
CA LEU A 166 16.57 3.15 -8.23
C LEU A 166 17.16 4.27 -9.11
N PRO A 167 18.18 5.00 -8.63
CA PRO A 167 18.84 6.07 -9.41
C PRO A 167 19.46 5.61 -10.74
N ASP A 168 19.85 4.34 -10.84
CA ASP A 168 20.37 3.74 -12.08
C ASP A 168 19.26 3.33 -13.06
N GLY A 169 18.01 3.65 -12.74
CA GLY A 169 16.84 3.33 -13.54
C GLY A 169 16.29 1.93 -13.33
N LYS A 170 16.92 1.08 -12.51
CA LYS A 170 16.43 -0.28 -12.25
C LYS A 170 15.23 -0.30 -11.31
N THR A 171 14.39 -1.32 -11.45
CA THR A 171 13.26 -1.58 -10.56
C THR A 171 13.65 -2.63 -9.52
N LEU A 172 13.64 -2.23 -8.26
CA LEU A 172 13.82 -3.11 -7.11
C LEU A 172 12.45 -3.59 -6.60
N LEU A 173 12.32 -4.90 -6.41
CA LEU A 173 11.25 -5.51 -5.62
C LEU A 173 11.78 -5.74 -4.18
N LEU A 174 11.21 -5.06 -3.19
CA LEU A 174 11.46 -5.31 -1.77
C LEU A 174 10.36 -6.22 -1.23
N ALA A 175 10.67 -7.49 -1.05
CA ALA A 175 9.71 -8.54 -0.70
C ALA A 175 9.90 -9.03 0.75
N PRO A 176 8.85 -9.57 1.40
CA PRO A 176 9.00 -10.20 2.71
C PRO A 176 9.67 -11.57 2.61
N ILE A 177 10.28 -12.05 3.70
CA ILE A 177 11.01 -13.33 3.77
C ILE A 177 10.15 -14.55 3.38
N GLU A 178 8.84 -14.49 3.57
CA GLU A 178 7.88 -15.51 3.18
C GLU A 178 7.88 -15.76 1.65
N CYS A 179 8.32 -14.80 0.84
CA CYS A 179 8.53 -14.99 -0.60
C CYS A 179 9.71 -15.93 -0.91
N GLU A 180 10.74 -15.98 -0.08
CA GLU A 180 11.86 -16.93 -0.21
C GLU A 180 11.52 -18.30 0.37
N GLU A 181 10.70 -18.33 1.42
CA GLU A 181 10.27 -19.56 2.09
C GLU A 181 9.22 -20.33 1.27
N ASN A 182 8.37 -19.63 0.51
CA ASN A 182 7.44 -20.25 -0.42
C ASN A 182 8.14 -20.71 -1.71
N ALA A 183 8.26 -22.02 -1.90
CA ALA A 183 9.01 -22.60 -3.02
C ALA A 183 8.54 -22.18 -4.42
N ARG A 184 7.22 -21.97 -4.62
CA ARG A 184 6.70 -21.53 -5.93
C ARG A 184 6.98 -20.06 -6.20
N VAL A 185 6.78 -19.22 -5.18
CA VAL A 185 7.07 -17.78 -5.25
C VAL A 185 8.58 -17.56 -5.47
N ARG A 186 9.43 -18.26 -4.72
CA ARG A 186 10.88 -18.21 -4.91
C ARG A 186 11.27 -18.61 -6.33
N ALA A 187 10.77 -19.74 -6.82
CA ALA A 187 11.07 -20.20 -8.18
C ALA A 187 10.61 -19.18 -9.25
N TYR A 188 9.44 -18.55 -9.05
CA TYR A 188 8.97 -17.46 -9.90
C TYR A 188 9.94 -16.27 -9.87
N LEU A 189 10.32 -15.79 -8.68
CA LEU A 189 11.22 -14.64 -8.53
C LEU A 189 12.60 -14.91 -9.15
N GLU A 190 13.19 -16.07 -8.88
CA GLU A 190 14.47 -16.50 -9.48
C GLU A 190 14.42 -16.58 -11.02
N GLY A 191 13.27 -16.99 -11.56
CA GLY A 191 13.05 -17.08 -13.00
C GLY A 191 12.79 -15.74 -13.71
N HIS A 192 12.40 -14.69 -12.98
CA HIS A 192 11.91 -13.45 -13.58
C HIS A 192 12.75 -12.21 -13.23
N VAL A 193 13.29 -12.11 -12.02
CA VAL A 193 14.07 -10.95 -11.58
C VAL A 193 15.41 -10.92 -12.30
N GLY A 194 15.73 -9.78 -12.92
CA GLY A 194 16.94 -9.62 -13.74
C GLY A 194 16.91 -10.39 -15.07
N LYS A 195 15.76 -10.97 -15.45
CA LYS A 195 15.56 -11.74 -16.70
C LYS A 195 14.71 -11.00 -17.74
N GLY A 196 14.61 -9.67 -17.64
CA GLY A 196 13.87 -8.83 -18.59
C GLY A 196 12.37 -8.74 -18.34
N SER A 197 11.88 -9.19 -17.18
CA SER A 197 10.47 -9.06 -16.74
C SER A 197 10.05 -7.61 -16.42
N GLY A 198 11.03 -6.71 -16.28
CA GLY A 198 10.83 -5.36 -15.75
C GLY A 198 11.11 -5.25 -14.25
N LEU A 199 11.37 -6.37 -13.56
CA LEU A 199 11.96 -6.43 -12.24
C LEU A 199 13.45 -6.71 -12.39
N ASP A 200 14.30 -5.86 -11.82
CA ASP A 200 15.75 -5.90 -12.04
C ASP A 200 16.53 -6.38 -10.82
N ARG A 201 16.01 -6.13 -9.62
CA ARG A 201 16.62 -6.52 -8.34
C ARG A 201 15.55 -7.04 -7.39
N LEU A 202 15.94 -7.95 -6.52
CA LEU A 202 15.15 -8.46 -5.41
C LEU A 202 15.94 -8.21 -4.13
N GLU A 203 15.30 -7.61 -3.14
CA GLU A 203 15.79 -7.53 -1.77
C GLU A 203 14.71 -8.10 -0.86
N VAL A 204 15.12 -8.82 0.17
CA VAL A 204 14.21 -9.53 1.06
C VAL A 204 14.40 -9.03 2.49
N VAL A 205 13.28 -8.79 3.17
CA VAL A 205 13.26 -8.27 4.54
C VAL A 205 12.48 -9.20 5.47
N ASP A 206 12.99 -9.36 6.69
CA ASP A 206 12.29 -10.05 7.76
C ASP A 206 11.37 -9.07 8.49
N LEU A 207 10.06 -9.24 8.32
CA LEU A 207 9.00 -8.46 8.95
C LEU A 207 8.02 -9.37 9.69
N ARG A 208 8.49 -10.51 10.23
CA ARG A 208 7.63 -11.58 10.78
C ARG A 208 6.59 -11.10 11.78
N GLU A 209 6.91 -10.17 12.67
CA GLU A 209 5.97 -9.61 13.65
C GLU A 209 4.77 -8.90 12.97
N SER A 210 5.04 -8.15 11.90
CA SER A 210 4.01 -7.49 11.10
C SER A 210 3.26 -8.49 10.22
N MET A 211 3.97 -9.43 9.61
CA MET A 211 3.42 -10.46 8.75
C MET A 211 2.45 -11.39 9.49
N GLN A 212 2.72 -11.71 10.76
CA GLN A 212 1.81 -12.49 11.62
C GLN A 212 0.46 -11.78 11.86
N ASN A 213 0.40 -10.46 11.67
CA ASN A 213 -0.83 -9.66 11.70
C ASN A 213 -1.31 -9.24 10.31
N GLY A 214 -0.74 -9.81 9.24
CA GLY A 214 -1.13 -9.54 7.86
C GLY A 214 -0.61 -8.22 7.28
N GLY A 215 0.58 -7.77 7.70
CA GLY A 215 1.25 -6.60 7.15
C GLY A 215 2.62 -6.93 6.56
N GLY A 216 2.77 -6.84 5.24
CA GLY A 216 4.08 -6.93 4.58
C GLY A 216 4.73 -5.55 4.35
N PRO A 217 5.79 -5.48 3.53
CA PRO A 217 6.55 -4.25 3.27
C PRO A 217 5.69 -3.07 2.77
N ALA A 218 4.65 -3.35 1.99
CA ALA A 218 3.73 -2.34 1.46
C ALA A 218 2.71 -1.88 2.51
N CYS A 219 2.30 -2.72 3.46
CA CYS A 219 1.36 -2.31 4.51
C CYS A 219 1.99 -1.28 5.48
N LEU A 220 3.31 -1.33 5.68
CA LEU A 220 4.03 -0.49 6.67
C LEU A 220 4.40 0.91 6.14
N ARG A 221 3.88 1.32 4.98
CA ARG A 221 4.32 2.55 4.30
C ARG A 221 3.18 3.27 3.57
N LEU A 222 3.25 4.59 3.58
CA LEU A 222 2.44 5.45 2.72
C LEU A 222 3.34 6.11 1.66
N ARG A 223 2.97 5.98 0.38
CA ARG A 223 3.71 6.63 -0.71
C ARG A 223 3.15 8.02 -0.94
N VAL A 224 4.02 9.03 -0.81
CA VAL A 224 3.68 10.43 -1.07
C VAL A 224 4.71 10.99 -2.05
N ALA A 225 4.27 11.30 -3.27
CA ALA A 225 5.12 11.95 -4.27
C ALA A 225 5.17 13.45 -3.96
N LEU A 226 6.36 13.98 -3.76
CA LEU A 226 6.61 15.38 -3.40
C LEU A 226 7.63 16.00 -4.34
N THR A 227 7.41 17.25 -4.71
CA THR A 227 8.47 18.11 -5.27
C THR A 227 9.45 18.51 -4.17
N ASP A 228 10.65 18.99 -4.55
CA ASP A 228 11.65 19.47 -3.57
C ASP A 228 11.09 20.56 -2.64
N ALA A 229 10.26 21.45 -3.18
CA ALA A 229 9.64 22.53 -2.41
C ALA A 229 8.56 22.03 -1.43
N GLU A 230 7.87 20.94 -1.75
CA GLU A 230 6.91 20.30 -0.83
C GLU A 230 7.64 19.46 0.21
N LEU A 231 8.68 18.73 -0.18
CA LEU A 231 9.54 17.98 0.74
C LEU A 231 10.16 18.91 1.80
N ALA A 232 10.66 20.09 1.38
CA ALA A 232 11.18 21.10 2.29
C ALA A 232 10.11 21.68 3.25
N ALA A 233 8.81 21.49 2.97
CA ALA A 233 7.70 21.93 3.80
C ALA A 233 7.15 20.83 4.72
N VAL A 234 7.64 19.58 4.59
CA VAL A 234 7.37 18.49 5.53
C VAL A 234 8.02 18.80 6.88
N ASN A 235 7.41 18.36 7.98
CA ASN A 235 8.05 18.44 9.30
C ASN A 235 9.41 17.71 9.26
N PRO A 236 10.54 18.42 9.43
CA PRO A 236 11.86 17.80 9.34
C PRO A 236 12.10 16.74 10.42
N GLY A 237 11.38 16.81 11.56
CA GLY A 237 11.52 15.84 12.65
C GLY A 237 11.07 14.41 12.29
N VAL A 238 10.30 14.24 11.21
CA VAL A 238 9.86 12.92 10.71
C VAL A 238 10.64 12.43 9.48
N LEU A 239 11.61 13.20 8.99
CA LEU A 239 12.49 12.75 7.92
C LEU A 239 13.57 11.85 8.50
N LEU A 240 13.71 10.65 7.95
CA LEU A 240 14.65 9.65 8.43
C LEU A 240 16.06 9.94 7.88
N ASP A 241 17.01 10.01 8.79
CA ASP A 241 18.44 9.91 8.53
C ASP A 241 19.08 8.96 9.56
N GLU A 242 20.39 8.75 9.45
CA GLU A 242 21.13 7.86 10.36
C GLU A 242 21.04 8.28 11.83
N ALA A 243 21.03 9.60 12.10
CA ALA A 243 20.96 10.11 13.46
C ALA A 243 19.56 9.91 14.07
N LYS A 244 18.51 10.18 13.28
CA LYS A 244 17.12 9.95 13.67
C LYS A 244 16.84 8.46 13.86
N LEU A 245 17.39 7.60 13.00
CA LEU A 245 17.26 6.15 13.14
C LEU A 245 17.85 5.68 14.48
N ALA A 246 19.10 6.06 14.79
CA ALA A 246 19.74 5.71 16.05
C ALA A 246 19.00 6.26 17.28
N GLU A 247 18.44 7.47 17.18
CA GLU A 247 17.62 8.06 18.25
C GLU A 247 16.32 7.26 18.48
N LEU A 248 15.65 6.85 17.40
CA LEU A 248 14.43 6.03 17.46
C LEU A 248 14.73 4.62 17.97
N GLU A 249 15.82 3.99 17.55
CA GLU A 249 16.27 2.69 18.09
C GLU A 249 16.55 2.78 19.59
N GLY A 250 17.23 3.84 20.03
CA GLY A 250 17.45 4.10 21.44
C GLY A 250 16.16 4.34 22.22
N TRP A 251 15.16 5.01 21.61
CA TRP A 251 13.83 5.18 22.20
C TRP A 251 13.08 3.85 22.31
N VAL A 252 13.08 3.03 21.25
CA VAL A 252 12.50 1.67 21.27
C VAL A 252 13.13 0.85 22.39
N GLY A 253 14.47 0.82 22.47
CA GLY A 253 15.19 0.06 23.49
C GLY A 253 14.95 0.50 24.94
N ARG A 254 14.43 1.71 25.17
CA ARG A 254 14.03 2.18 26.51
C ARG A 254 12.59 1.84 26.88
N HIS A 255 11.69 1.77 25.89
CA HIS A 255 10.25 1.78 26.13
C HIS A 255 9.52 0.50 25.72
N TYR A 256 10.05 -0.27 24.76
CA TYR A 256 9.35 -1.45 24.25
C TYR A 256 9.64 -2.66 25.12
N ARG A 257 8.60 -3.45 25.40
CA ARG A 257 8.73 -4.76 26.02
C ARG A 257 9.13 -5.79 24.96
N ASP A 258 10.01 -6.71 25.31
CA ASP A 258 10.37 -7.84 24.44
C ASP A 258 9.25 -8.91 24.33
N ARG A 259 8.20 -8.79 25.17
CA ARG A 259 7.03 -9.66 25.18
C ARG A 259 5.81 -8.88 25.67
N LEU A 260 4.68 -9.07 25.00
CA LEU A 260 3.39 -8.53 25.42
C LEU A 260 2.28 -9.54 25.10
N GLU A 261 1.51 -9.92 26.12
CA GLU A 261 0.34 -10.78 25.98
C GLU A 261 -0.97 -10.02 26.20
N ALA A 262 -2.08 -10.53 25.66
CA ALA A 262 -3.39 -9.89 25.75
C ALA A 262 -3.84 -9.59 27.20
N GLY A 263 -3.45 -10.42 28.17
CA GLY A 263 -3.76 -10.20 29.58
C GLY A 263 -3.02 -9.01 30.21
N GLU A 264 -1.88 -8.62 29.65
CA GLU A 264 -1.09 -7.46 30.11
C GLU A 264 -1.69 -6.12 29.68
N LEU A 265 -2.63 -6.13 28.73
CA LEU A 265 -3.37 -4.92 28.34
C LEU A 265 -4.20 -4.32 29.49
N CYS A 266 -4.46 -5.11 30.54
CA CYS A 266 -5.15 -4.67 31.74
C CYS A 266 -4.20 -4.09 32.81
N ASP A 267 -2.88 -4.11 32.60
CA ASP A 267 -1.90 -3.57 33.55
C ASP A 267 -1.90 -2.03 33.47
N PRO A 268 -2.29 -1.31 34.52
CA PRO A 268 -2.27 0.16 34.50
C PRO A 268 -0.86 0.73 34.28
N LYS A 269 0.21 0.00 34.62
CA LYS A 269 1.58 0.44 34.33
C LYS A 269 1.86 0.53 32.84
N LEU A 270 1.25 -0.34 32.03
CA LEU A 270 1.42 -0.29 30.58
C LEU A 270 0.89 1.04 30.02
N VAL A 271 -0.17 1.61 30.62
CA VAL A 271 -0.69 2.92 30.21
C VAL A 271 0.33 4.02 30.51
N GLU A 272 0.90 4.03 31.72
CA GLU A 272 1.93 5.01 32.11
C GLU A 272 3.18 4.90 31.21
N GLU A 273 3.61 3.67 30.88
CA GLU A 273 4.72 3.39 29.97
C GLU A 273 4.42 3.94 28.56
N VAL A 274 3.24 3.67 28.01
CA VAL A 274 2.83 4.13 26.68
C VAL A 274 2.72 5.65 26.61
N GLU A 275 2.09 6.29 27.59
CA GLU A 275 1.97 7.75 27.64
C GLU A 275 3.34 8.43 27.75
N THR A 276 4.23 7.89 28.59
CA THR A 276 5.62 8.39 28.71
C THR A 276 6.37 8.23 27.38
N ALA A 277 6.28 7.05 26.76
CA ALA A 277 6.95 6.76 25.49
C ALA A 277 6.45 7.69 24.37
N LEU A 278 5.13 7.88 24.24
CA LEU A 278 4.53 8.75 23.24
C LEU A 278 4.87 10.23 23.48
N ASP A 279 4.90 10.69 24.73
CA ASP A 279 5.31 12.06 25.04
C ASP A 279 6.77 12.33 24.67
N GLU A 280 7.68 11.39 24.95
CA GLU A 280 9.06 11.46 24.45
C GLU A 280 9.13 11.43 22.93
N LEU A 281 8.35 10.56 22.27
CA LEU A 281 8.36 10.42 20.81
C LEU A 281 7.91 11.70 20.11
N THR A 282 6.85 12.37 20.60
CA THR A 282 6.41 13.65 20.01
C THR A 282 7.46 14.75 20.11
N LYS A 283 8.34 14.70 21.13
CA LYS A 283 9.49 15.61 21.25
C LYS A 283 10.57 15.25 20.23
N ILE A 284 10.92 13.97 20.12
CA ILE A 284 11.89 13.44 19.13
C ILE A 284 11.47 13.83 17.70
N LEU A 285 10.17 13.69 17.39
CA LEU A 285 9.60 13.95 16.06
C LEU A 285 9.12 15.40 15.84
N THR A 286 9.29 16.25 16.85
CA THR A 286 8.87 17.67 16.84
C THR A 286 7.40 17.88 16.42
N LEU A 287 6.49 17.08 16.99
CA LEU A 287 5.06 17.06 16.64
C LEU A 287 4.21 17.96 17.55
N GLY A 288 4.71 18.33 18.73
CA GLY A 288 3.90 18.98 19.75
C GLY A 288 2.88 18.01 20.39
N SER A 289 1.89 18.55 21.09
CA SER A 289 0.84 17.76 21.76
C SER A 289 -0.22 17.30 20.77
N ILE A 290 -0.01 16.16 20.11
CA ILE A 290 -0.96 15.59 19.14
C ILE A 290 -1.84 14.48 19.74
N TYR A 291 -1.46 13.93 20.90
CA TYR A 291 -2.24 12.91 21.57
C TYR A 291 -3.17 13.53 22.62
N PRO A 292 -4.39 12.99 22.83
CA PRO A 292 -5.36 13.55 23.78
C PRO A 292 -4.88 13.64 25.24
N PHE A 293 -3.94 12.81 25.67
CA PHE A 293 -3.42 12.83 27.04
C PHE A 293 -2.39 13.96 27.29
N GLN A 294 -1.88 14.59 26.23
CA GLN A 294 -0.84 15.65 26.31
C GLN A 294 -1.43 17.06 26.48
N SER A 295 -2.75 17.18 26.59
CA SER A 295 -3.50 18.44 26.70
C SER A 295 -4.22 18.59 28.03
#